data_AF-F5YNQ4-F1
#
_entry.id   AF-F5YNQ4-F1
#
_cell.length_a   1.000
_cell.length_b   1.000
_cell.length_c   1.000
_cell.angle_alpha   90.00
_cell.angle_beta   90.00
_cell.angle_gamma   90.00
#
_symmetry.space_group_name_H-M   'P 1'
#
loop_
_entity.id
_entity.type
_entity.pdbx_description
1 polymer ?
#
loop_
_entity_poly.entity_id
_entity_poly.type
_entity_poly.pdbx_seq_one_letter_code
_entity_poly.pdbx_strand_id
1 'polypeptide(L)'
;MSVNAKYKDSVFTKLFNDEDRLRELYAALEGIEYDPSISITINTLEDVLYMDRINDLSFTAGDKLVFVIEHQSTLNWNMPLRILSYIARVYEKIISRRALYKTTLVKIPKPEFIVLYNGPEKAPEKWELRLSDAFIGLEPGEKVPLDLIVTVYNINYGQNTELLQRSENLSGYAQFVAKVRENEAVMPLEQAVTEAVQYCIKNRILERFFEEHGGEVLNMAFGEWDWDEAKAAWQEEVWEEAEAKYQPILAENQQALAENQQALAEKDRENQELRRKLQEAGIDT
;
A
#
# COMPACT_ATOMS: atom_id res chain seq x y z
N MET A 1 19.58 11.35 14.17
CA MET A 1 19.22 11.25 12.74
C MET A 1 17.79 11.74 12.59
N SER A 2 17.49 12.57 11.59
CA SER A 2 16.14 13.12 11.41
C SER A 2 15.30 12.13 10.61
N VAL A 3 14.25 11.60 11.23
CA VAL A 3 13.29 10.71 10.56
C VAL A 3 12.59 11.46 9.43
N ASN A 4 12.49 10.84 8.25
CA ASN A 4 11.94 11.49 7.07
C ASN A 4 10.41 11.35 7.01
N ALA A 5 9.69 12.42 7.36
CA ALA A 5 8.23 12.45 7.30
C ALA A 5 7.63 12.33 5.88
N LYS A 6 8.45 12.36 4.81
CA LYS A 6 8.01 12.18 3.40
C LYS A 6 8.09 10.73 2.92
N TYR A 7 8.31 9.75 3.81
CA TYR A 7 8.48 8.36 3.40
C TYR A 7 7.24 7.81 2.69
N LYS A 8 6.02 8.11 3.19
CA LYS A 8 4.77 7.58 2.62
C LYS A 8 4.62 8.00 1.15
N ASP A 9 4.89 9.27 0.84
CA ASP A 9 4.86 9.78 -0.54
C ASP A 9 5.84 8.99 -1.44
N SER A 10 7.00 8.61 -0.89
CA SER A 10 8.02 7.83 -1.59
C SER A 10 7.57 6.37 -1.80
N VAL A 11 6.84 5.79 -0.85
CA VAL A 11 6.21 4.46 -0.98
C VAL A 11 5.13 4.47 -2.06
N PHE A 12 4.26 5.48 -2.08
CA PHE A 12 3.20 5.58 -3.08
C PHE A 12 3.76 5.74 -4.49
N THR A 13 4.70 6.66 -4.70
CA THR A 13 5.35 6.82 -6.00
C THR A 13 6.06 5.53 -6.42
N LYS A 14 6.76 4.86 -5.49
CA LYS A 14 7.43 3.57 -5.78
C LYS A 14 6.43 2.47 -6.14
N LEU A 15 5.31 2.37 -5.42
CA LEU A 15 4.25 1.38 -5.66
C LEU A 15 3.65 1.55 -7.05
N PHE A 16 3.33 2.78 -7.44
CA PHE A 16 2.68 3.11 -8.71
C PHE A 16 3.65 3.55 -9.82
N ASN A 17 4.95 3.34 -9.67
CA ASN A 17 5.90 3.46 -10.78
C ASN A 17 5.89 2.19 -11.65
N ASP A 18 4.68 1.78 -12.03
CA ASP A 18 4.36 0.58 -12.79
C ASP A 18 3.11 0.85 -13.64
N GLU A 19 3.20 0.55 -14.94
CA GLU A 19 2.14 0.88 -15.89
C GLU A 19 0.83 0.13 -15.61
N ASP A 20 0.90 -1.12 -15.17
CA ASP A 20 -0.28 -1.94 -14.89
C ASP A 20 -1.00 -1.44 -13.64
N ARG A 21 -0.23 -1.14 -12.58
CA ARG A 21 -0.78 -0.53 -11.36
C ARG A 21 -1.37 0.85 -11.59
N LEU A 22 -0.74 1.68 -12.43
CA LEU A 22 -1.30 2.99 -12.82
C LEU A 22 -2.58 2.83 -13.62
N ARG A 23 -2.65 1.83 -14.49
CA ARG A 23 -3.86 1.54 -15.26
C ARG A 23 -5.00 1.08 -14.36
N GLU A 24 -4.72 0.21 -13.40
CA GLU A 24 -5.66 -0.20 -12.35
C GLU A 24 -6.15 1.01 -11.53
N LEU A 25 -5.21 1.83 -11.05
CA LEU A 25 -5.53 3.04 -10.29
C LEU A 25 -6.42 3.98 -11.10
N TYR A 26 -6.07 4.22 -12.38
CA TYR A 26 -6.83 5.08 -13.25
C TYR A 26 -8.26 4.56 -13.49
N ALA A 27 -8.40 3.26 -13.77
CA ALA A 27 -9.71 2.63 -13.95
C ALA A 27 -10.59 2.78 -12.69
N ALA A 28 -9.99 2.56 -11.50
CA ALA A 28 -10.69 2.73 -10.22
C ALA A 28 -11.12 4.19 -9.99
N LEU A 29 -10.26 5.17 -10.26
CA LEU A 29 -10.54 6.61 -10.08
C LEU A 29 -11.61 7.14 -11.03
N GLU A 30 -11.65 6.66 -12.27
CA GLU A 30 -12.66 7.01 -13.27
C GLU A 30 -13.96 6.20 -13.09
N GLY A 31 -13.94 5.15 -12.25
CA GLY A 31 -15.08 4.27 -12.04
C GLY A 31 -15.39 3.38 -13.26
N ILE A 32 -14.41 3.15 -14.13
CA ILE A 32 -14.54 2.33 -15.34
C ILE A 32 -13.97 0.92 -15.11
N GLU A 33 -14.28 0.00 -16.01
CA GLU A 33 -13.65 -1.32 -16.02
C GLU A 33 -12.18 -1.19 -16.45
N TYR A 34 -11.33 -2.05 -15.90
CA TYR A 34 -9.94 -2.15 -16.31
C TYR A 34 -9.85 -2.59 -17.77
N ASP A 35 -9.21 -1.78 -18.61
CA ASP A 35 -8.99 -2.07 -20.02
C ASP A 35 -7.48 -2.08 -20.31
N PRO A 36 -6.87 -3.26 -20.56
CA PRO A 36 -5.43 -3.38 -20.83
C PRO A 36 -4.98 -2.68 -22.12
N SER A 37 -5.90 -2.27 -23.00
CA SER A 37 -5.58 -1.54 -24.24
C SER A 37 -5.30 -0.06 -24.01
N ILE A 38 -5.66 0.51 -22.85
CA ILE A 38 -5.33 1.89 -22.50
C ILE A 38 -3.82 1.99 -22.29
N SER A 39 -3.14 2.69 -23.21
CA SER A 39 -1.72 2.96 -23.07
C SER A 39 -1.47 3.89 -21.89
N ILE A 40 -0.65 3.45 -20.95
CA ILE A 40 -0.11 4.28 -19.88
C ILE A 40 1.30 4.69 -20.29
N THR A 41 1.63 5.97 -20.13
CA THR A 41 3.00 6.44 -20.29
C THR A 41 3.33 7.31 -19.09
N ILE A 42 4.26 6.83 -18.26
CA ILE A 42 4.70 7.58 -17.09
C ILE A 42 5.47 8.81 -17.57
N ASN A 43 4.95 9.97 -17.25
CA ASN A 43 5.57 11.26 -17.54
C ASN A 43 6.31 11.72 -16.29
N THR A 44 7.27 10.93 -15.80
CA THR A 44 8.12 11.35 -14.69
C THR A 44 8.86 12.60 -15.16
N LEU A 45 8.53 13.76 -14.58
CA LEU A 45 9.18 15.02 -14.90
C LEU A 45 10.54 15.07 -14.20
N GLU A 46 11.41 14.14 -14.56
CA GLU A 46 12.66 13.82 -13.85
C GLU A 46 13.69 14.96 -13.78
N ASP A 47 13.45 16.15 -14.34
CA ASP A 47 14.53 17.15 -14.37
C ASP A 47 14.17 18.64 -14.54
N VAL A 48 12.90 19.06 -14.45
CA VAL A 48 12.57 20.47 -14.80
C VAL A 48 11.66 21.19 -13.81
N LEU A 49 11.15 20.51 -12.79
CA LEU A 49 10.13 21.07 -11.91
C LEU A 49 10.49 20.93 -10.43
N TYR A 50 11.50 21.72 -10.04
CA TYR A 50 11.98 21.94 -8.66
C TYR A 50 12.61 20.72 -7.99
N MET A 51 13.91 20.84 -7.74
CA MET A 51 14.80 19.89 -7.09
C MET A 51 14.40 19.34 -5.70
N ASP A 52 13.19 19.53 -5.15
CA ASP A 52 12.92 19.09 -3.75
C ASP A 52 11.46 18.81 -3.36
N ARG A 53 10.49 19.05 -4.24
CA ARG A 53 9.08 18.90 -3.86
C ARG A 53 8.28 18.53 -5.08
N ILE A 54 8.19 17.23 -5.37
CA ILE A 54 6.93 16.56 -5.70
C ILE A 54 7.10 15.06 -5.97
N ASN A 55 6.37 14.27 -5.17
CA ASN A 55 6.16 12.83 -5.30
C ASN A 55 4.80 12.59 -6.01
N ASP A 56 4.54 13.33 -7.07
CA ASP A 56 3.26 13.33 -7.80
C ASP A 56 3.44 12.45 -9.04
N LEU A 57 2.47 11.58 -9.29
CA LEU A 57 2.43 10.77 -10.49
C LEU A 57 1.80 11.61 -11.60
N SER A 58 2.56 11.84 -12.67
CA SER A 58 2.02 12.32 -13.93
C SER A 58 2.16 11.23 -14.96
N PHE A 59 1.07 10.90 -15.65
CA PHE A 59 1.09 9.92 -16.71
C PHE A 59 0.05 10.26 -17.76
N THR A 60 0.24 9.74 -18.96
CA THR A 60 -0.74 9.81 -20.03
C THR A 60 -1.54 8.50 -20.05
N ALA A 61 -2.87 8.60 -20.05
CA ALA A 61 -3.78 7.49 -20.23
C ALA A 61 -4.58 7.73 -21.52
N GLY A 62 -4.22 7.01 -22.59
CA GLY A 62 -4.76 7.28 -23.93
C GLY A 62 -4.42 8.70 -24.41
N ASP A 63 -5.42 9.57 -24.57
CA ASP A 63 -5.26 10.97 -24.98
C ASP A 63 -5.38 11.98 -23.81
N LYS A 64 -5.51 11.48 -22.58
CA LYS A 64 -5.64 12.28 -21.36
C LYS A 64 -4.32 12.35 -20.62
N LEU A 65 -4.06 13.51 -20.03
CA LEU A 65 -2.93 13.74 -19.16
C LEU A 65 -3.41 13.75 -17.71
N VAL A 66 -2.99 12.78 -16.92
CA VAL A 66 -3.48 12.56 -15.56
C VAL A 66 -2.40 12.99 -14.57
N PHE A 67 -2.79 13.75 -13.56
CA PHE A 67 -1.98 14.08 -12.39
C PHE A 67 -2.63 13.49 -11.17
N VAL A 68 -1.92 12.60 -10.48
CA VAL A 68 -2.32 12.03 -9.20
C VAL A 68 -1.31 12.50 -8.15
N ILE A 69 -1.81 13.29 -7.21
CA ILE A 69 -1.02 13.84 -6.12
C ILE A 69 -1.46 13.18 -4.84
N GLU A 70 -0.54 12.51 -4.18
CA GLU A 70 -0.83 12.03 -2.84
C GLU A 70 -0.70 13.17 -1.83
N HIS A 71 -1.60 13.18 -0.84
CA HIS A 71 -1.69 14.28 0.09
C HIS A 71 -1.89 13.79 1.52
N GLN A 72 -0.84 13.96 2.33
CA GLN A 72 -0.59 13.03 3.44
C GLN A 72 -0.89 13.56 4.83
N SER A 73 -0.94 14.87 5.05
CA SER A 73 -0.88 15.39 6.43
C SER A 73 -1.90 16.49 6.74
N THR A 74 -2.14 17.43 5.83
CA THR A 74 -2.96 18.61 6.14
C THR A 74 -3.64 19.11 4.89
N LEU A 75 -4.97 19.21 4.89
CA LEU A 75 -5.77 19.73 3.77
C LEU A 75 -5.16 21.01 3.18
N ASN A 76 -4.90 20.99 1.87
CA ASN A 76 -4.33 22.12 1.15
C ASN A 76 -5.34 22.62 0.11
N TRP A 77 -6.07 23.67 0.47
CA TRP A 77 -7.03 24.31 -0.42
C TRP A 77 -6.38 24.99 -1.63
N ASN A 78 -5.06 25.21 -1.60
CA ASN A 78 -4.29 25.82 -2.68
C ASN A 78 -3.75 24.80 -3.70
N MET A 79 -4.19 23.53 -3.65
CA MET A 79 -3.80 22.53 -4.65
C MET A 79 -4.09 22.95 -6.09
N PRO A 80 -5.25 23.58 -6.43
CA PRO A 80 -5.48 24.08 -7.79
C PRO A 80 -4.42 25.08 -8.27
N LEU A 81 -3.95 25.99 -7.41
CA LEU A 81 -2.88 26.95 -7.71
C LEU A 81 -1.55 26.25 -7.97
N ARG A 82 -1.23 25.26 -7.14
CA ARG A 82 -0.01 24.45 -7.26
C ARG A 82 0.00 23.69 -8.58
N ILE A 83 -1.09 23.00 -8.89
CA ILE A 83 -1.26 22.18 -10.10
C ILE A 83 -1.27 23.04 -11.36
N LEU A 84 -1.83 24.26 -11.33
CA LEU A 84 -1.81 25.19 -12.46
C LEU A 84 -0.38 25.42 -12.97
N SER A 85 0.58 25.55 -12.05
CA SER A 85 2.00 25.73 -12.40
C SER A 85 2.60 24.48 -13.05
N TYR A 86 2.13 23.28 -12.71
CA TYR A 86 2.63 22.02 -13.27
C TYR A 86 2.09 21.79 -14.66
N ILE A 87 0.78 21.91 -14.84
CA ILE A 87 0.17 21.68 -16.14
C ILE A 87 0.71 22.64 -17.20
N ALA A 88 0.92 23.91 -16.85
CA ALA A 88 1.49 24.90 -17.77
C ALA A 88 2.86 24.45 -18.31
N ARG A 89 3.72 23.91 -17.45
CA ARG A 89 5.07 23.44 -17.82
C ARG A 89 5.05 22.11 -18.55
N VAL A 90 4.13 21.20 -18.22
CA VAL A 90 3.96 19.97 -19.01
C VAL A 90 3.51 20.31 -20.43
N TYR A 91 2.55 21.22 -20.58
CA TYR A 91 2.14 21.72 -21.90
C TYR A 91 3.27 22.43 -22.65
N GLU A 92 4.11 23.22 -21.98
CA GLU A 92 5.29 23.83 -22.61
C GLU A 92 6.25 22.77 -23.21
N LYS A 93 6.38 21.61 -22.57
CA LYS A 93 7.25 20.52 -23.05
C LYS A 93 6.64 19.76 -24.22
N ILE A 94 5.34 19.46 -24.17
CA ILE A 94 4.70 18.60 -25.20
C ILE A 94 4.20 19.39 -26.40
N ILE A 95 3.96 20.70 -26.26
CA ILE A 95 3.53 21.57 -27.35
C ILE A 95 4.74 22.21 -28.01
N SER A 96 4.92 21.97 -29.32
CA SER A 96 6.01 22.64 -30.05
C SER A 96 5.84 24.16 -30.04
N ARG A 97 6.93 24.93 -29.88
CA ARG A 97 6.90 26.40 -29.92
C ARG A 97 6.24 26.96 -31.19
N ARG A 98 6.40 26.27 -32.33
CA ARG A 98 5.75 26.66 -33.60
C ARG A 98 4.23 26.58 -33.54
N ALA A 99 3.68 25.68 -32.73
CA ALA A 99 2.24 25.51 -32.56
C ALA A 99 1.56 26.78 -32.05
N LEU A 100 2.26 27.54 -31.18
CA LEU A 100 1.77 28.80 -30.61
C LEU A 100 1.61 29.92 -31.66
N TYR A 101 2.27 29.80 -32.80
CA TYR A 101 2.19 30.78 -33.90
C TYR A 101 1.27 30.32 -35.05
N LYS A 102 0.63 29.14 -34.92
CA LYS A 102 -0.32 28.67 -35.93
C LYS A 102 -1.63 29.43 -35.84
N THR A 103 -2.22 29.75 -36.98
CA THR A 103 -3.56 30.35 -37.07
C THR A 103 -4.69 29.33 -36.94
N THR A 104 -4.38 28.05 -37.12
CA THR A 104 -5.32 26.93 -36.92
C THR A 104 -5.25 26.41 -35.48
N LEU A 105 -6.41 26.09 -34.90
CA LEU A 105 -6.49 25.54 -33.55
C LEU A 105 -5.65 24.26 -33.40
N VAL A 106 -4.75 24.27 -32.42
CA VAL A 106 -3.96 23.10 -32.02
C VAL A 106 -4.66 22.42 -30.85
N LYS A 107 -5.06 21.16 -31.02
CA LYS A 107 -5.61 20.34 -29.94
C LYS A 107 -4.46 19.90 -29.03
N ILE A 108 -4.74 19.88 -27.73
CA ILE A 108 -3.82 19.44 -26.68
C ILE A 108 -4.51 18.37 -25.84
N PRO A 109 -3.77 17.47 -25.17
CA PRO A 109 -4.34 16.46 -24.28
C PRO A 109 -5.28 17.10 -23.25
N LYS A 110 -6.37 16.42 -22.92
CA LYS A 110 -7.27 16.87 -21.84
C LYS A 110 -6.61 16.53 -20.49
N PRO A 111 -6.49 17.48 -19.54
CA PRO A 111 -5.91 17.18 -18.25
C PRO A 111 -6.97 16.67 -17.26
N GLU A 112 -6.56 15.78 -16.35
CA GLU A 112 -7.32 15.32 -15.20
C GLU A 112 -6.47 15.47 -13.94
N PHE A 113 -7.05 16.07 -12.90
CA PHE A 113 -6.33 16.46 -11.69
C PHE A 113 -6.96 15.79 -10.48
N ILE A 114 -6.19 14.92 -9.84
CA ILE A 114 -6.65 14.05 -8.77
C ILE A 114 -5.74 14.23 -7.56
N VAL A 115 -6.35 14.41 -6.39
CA VAL A 115 -5.66 14.37 -5.11
C VAL A 115 -6.18 13.20 -4.29
N LEU A 116 -5.26 12.38 -3.78
CA LEU A 116 -5.57 11.29 -2.86
C LEU A 116 -5.30 11.78 -1.44
N TYR A 117 -6.37 12.06 -0.70
CA TYR A 117 -6.30 12.52 0.67
C TYR A 117 -6.21 11.34 1.63
N ASN A 118 -5.13 11.31 2.42
CA ASN A 118 -4.90 10.32 3.47
C ASN A 118 -4.47 10.98 4.79
N GLY A 119 -4.99 12.19 5.05
CA GLY A 119 -4.73 12.93 6.29
C GLY A 119 -5.63 12.49 7.44
N PRO A 120 -5.30 12.90 8.69
CA PRO A 120 -6.04 12.49 9.89
C PRO A 120 -7.36 13.25 10.11
N GLU A 121 -7.56 14.40 9.47
CA GLU A 121 -8.79 15.18 9.61
C GLU A 121 -9.96 14.50 8.91
N LYS A 122 -11.15 14.59 9.51
CA LYS A 122 -12.38 14.07 8.92
C LYS A 122 -12.73 14.88 7.67
N ALA A 123 -12.82 14.20 6.52
CA ALA A 123 -13.17 14.78 5.24
C ALA A 123 -14.22 13.92 4.51
N PRO A 124 -15.01 14.50 3.58
CA PRO A 124 -15.93 13.74 2.72
C PRO A 124 -15.20 12.65 1.91
N GLU A 125 -15.92 11.66 1.39
CA GLU A 125 -15.32 10.61 0.55
C GLU A 125 -14.77 11.16 -0.77
N LYS A 126 -15.44 12.18 -1.33
CA LYS A 126 -15.08 12.86 -2.56
C LYS A 126 -15.51 14.32 -2.50
N TRP A 127 -14.67 15.24 -2.97
CA TRP A 127 -15.03 16.66 -3.16
C TRP A 127 -14.19 17.31 -4.26
N GLU A 128 -14.52 18.55 -4.60
CA GLU A 128 -13.79 19.33 -5.61
C GLU A 128 -13.11 20.54 -4.97
N LEU A 129 -11.93 20.87 -5.49
CA LEU A 129 -11.27 22.16 -5.28
C LEU A 129 -11.25 22.91 -6.60
N ARG A 130 -11.56 24.20 -6.57
CA ARG A 130 -11.57 25.05 -7.78
C ARG A 130 -10.57 26.17 -7.65
N LEU A 131 -9.85 26.44 -8.74
CA LEU A 131 -8.95 27.59 -8.79
C LEU A 131 -9.72 28.90 -8.64
N SER A 132 -10.95 28.96 -9.16
CA SER A 132 -11.79 30.15 -9.07
C SER A 132 -12.14 30.56 -7.65
N ASP A 133 -12.15 29.62 -6.69
CA ASP A 133 -12.41 29.91 -5.27
C ASP A 133 -11.32 30.80 -4.65
N ALA A 134 -10.13 30.87 -5.28
CA ALA A 134 -9.04 31.73 -4.86
C ALA A 134 -9.09 33.15 -5.47
N PHE A 135 -10.02 33.43 -6.40
CA PHE A 135 -10.06 34.73 -7.08
C PHE A 135 -10.68 35.81 -6.20
N ILE A 136 -9.94 36.89 -6.02
CA ILE A 136 -10.44 38.08 -5.31
C ILE A 136 -11.45 38.80 -6.22
N GLY A 137 -12.65 39.05 -5.68
CA GLY A 137 -13.68 39.85 -6.35
C GLY A 137 -14.50 39.11 -7.41
N LEU A 138 -14.42 37.77 -7.47
CA LEU A 138 -15.31 36.97 -8.29
C LEU A 138 -16.69 36.88 -7.62
N GLU A 139 -17.73 37.39 -8.29
CA GLU A 139 -19.08 37.40 -7.73
C GLU A 139 -19.90 36.14 -8.09
N PRO A 140 -20.88 35.73 -7.26
CA PRO A 140 -21.74 34.59 -7.57
C PRO A 140 -22.49 34.75 -8.91
N GLY A 141 -22.33 33.77 -9.80
CA GLY A 141 -22.96 33.78 -11.14
C GLY A 141 -22.15 34.52 -12.21
N GLU A 142 -21.00 35.11 -11.86
CA GLU A 142 -20.07 35.66 -12.84
C GLU A 142 -19.42 34.56 -13.69
N LYS A 143 -19.11 34.90 -14.94
CA LYS A 143 -18.37 33.99 -15.83
C LYS A 143 -16.93 33.83 -15.34
N VAL A 144 -16.57 32.62 -14.95
CA VAL A 144 -15.21 32.29 -14.51
C VAL A 144 -14.24 32.31 -15.71
N PRO A 145 -13.18 33.14 -15.69
CA PRO A 145 -12.26 33.27 -16.82
C PRO A 145 -11.22 32.14 -16.91
N LEU A 146 -10.92 31.48 -15.79
CA LEU A 146 -10.01 30.35 -15.68
C LEU A 146 -10.42 29.51 -14.48
N ASP A 147 -10.77 28.24 -14.70
CA ASP A 147 -11.10 27.33 -13.60
C ASP A 147 -10.39 25.99 -13.79
N LEU A 148 -9.42 25.73 -12.92
CA LEU A 148 -8.78 24.42 -12.79
C LEU A 148 -9.49 23.69 -11.65
N ILE A 149 -10.12 22.57 -11.99
CA ILE A 149 -10.90 21.76 -11.05
C ILE A 149 -10.07 20.54 -10.67
N VAL A 150 -9.93 20.31 -9.37
CA VAL A 150 -9.22 19.16 -8.81
C VAL A 150 -10.23 18.28 -8.08
N THR A 151 -10.30 17.02 -8.45
CA THR A 151 -11.09 16.03 -7.72
C THR A 151 -10.25 15.46 -6.58
N VAL A 152 -10.78 15.49 -5.37
CA VAL A 152 -10.12 14.91 -4.20
C VAL A 152 -10.88 13.67 -3.76
N TYR A 153 -10.15 12.58 -3.55
CA TYR A 153 -10.65 11.32 -3.02
C TYR A 153 -10.07 11.09 -1.62
N ASN A 154 -10.92 10.87 -0.62
CA ASN A 154 -10.46 10.42 0.69
C ASN A 154 -10.20 8.91 0.63
N ILE A 155 -8.92 8.54 0.68
CA ILE A 155 -8.46 7.15 0.59
C ILE A 155 -8.11 6.58 1.97
N ASN A 156 -8.45 7.26 3.06
CA ASN A 156 -8.26 6.69 4.40
C ASN A 156 -8.96 5.33 4.48
N TYR A 157 -8.29 4.33 5.06
CA TYR A 157 -8.84 2.99 5.15
C TYR A 157 -10.21 2.99 5.86
N GLY A 158 -11.20 2.31 5.26
CA GLY A 158 -12.59 2.30 5.71
C GLY A 158 -13.43 3.51 5.25
N GLN A 159 -12.86 4.47 4.53
CA GLN A 159 -13.57 5.50 3.75
C GLN A 159 -13.58 5.10 2.26
N ASN A 160 -14.50 5.70 1.49
CA ASN A 160 -14.57 5.54 0.02
C ASN A 160 -14.38 4.08 -0.43
N THR A 161 -15.16 3.21 0.20
CA THR A 161 -14.96 1.76 0.14
C THR A 161 -15.13 1.20 -1.27
N GLU A 162 -15.99 1.81 -2.08
CA GLU A 162 -16.14 1.44 -3.49
C GLU A 162 -14.86 1.68 -4.29
N LEU A 163 -14.21 2.83 -4.12
CA LEU A 163 -12.93 3.13 -4.79
C LEU A 163 -11.85 2.14 -4.36
N LEU A 164 -11.72 1.88 -3.06
CA LEU A 164 -10.72 0.93 -2.54
C LEU A 164 -11.01 -0.51 -2.98
N GLN A 165 -12.27 -0.91 -3.15
CA GLN A 165 -12.61 -2.25 -3.67
C GLN A 165 -12.26 -2.42 -5.14
N ARG A 166 -12.19 -1.34 -5.91
CA ARG A 166 -11.85 -1.36 -7.34
C ARG A 166 -10.35 -1.39 -7.62
N SER A 167 -9.50 -1.09 -6.63
CA SER A 167 -8.04 -1.18 -6.75
C SER A 167 -7.43 -1.85 -5.52
N GLU A 168 -6.94 -3.07 -5.72
CA GLU A 168 -6.22 -3.83 -4.70
C GLU A 168 -4.96 -3.08 -4.26
N ASN A 169 -4.23 -2.49 -5.21
CA ASN A 169 -3.02 -1.72 -4.90
C ASN A 169 -3.32 -0.48 -4.05
N LEU A 170 -4.37 0.29 -4.39
CA LEU A 170 -4.76 1.47 -3.62
C LEU A 170 -5.31 1.08 -2.24
N SER A 171 -6.09 0.01 -2.15
CA SER A 171 -6.58 -0.54 -0.88
C SER A 171 -5.46 -1.00 0.04
N GLY A 172 -4.49 -1.74 -0.50
CA GLY A 172 -3.34 -2.20 0.25
C GLY A 172 -2.46 -1.03 0.74
N TYR A 173 -2.32 0.00 -0.10
CA TYR A 173 -1.63 1.24 0.28
C TYR A 173 -2.36 1.97 1.42
N ALA A 174 -3.68 2.12 1.33
CA ALA A 174 -4.51 2.73 2.37
C ALA A 174 -4.39 1.97 3.71
N GLN A 175 -4.39 0.64 3.67
CA GLN A 175 -4.18 -0.22 4.83
C GLN A 175 -2.81 -0.04 5.45
N PHE A 176 -1.74 -0.02 4.64
CA PHE A 176 -0.39 0.24 5.11
C PHE A 176 -0.30 1.58 5.85
N VAL A 177 -0.78 2.68 5.25
CA VAL A 177 -0.72 3.99 5.89
C VAL A 177 -1.57 4.05 7.17
N ALA A 178 -2.74 3.40 7.17
CA ALA A 178 -3.57 3.29 8.37
C ALA A 178 -2.82 2.54 9.48
N LYS A 179 -2.12 1.45 9.15
CA LYS A 179 -1.34 0.67 10.11
C LYS A 179 -0.16 1.44 10.66
N VAL A 180 0.57 2.18 9.81
CA VAL A 180 1.65 3.04 10.32
C VAL A 180 1.08 4.09 11.28
N ARG A 181 -0.05 4.73 10.94
CA ARG A 181 -0.68 5.74 11.81
C ARG A 181 -1.11 5.16 13.15
N GLU A 182 -1.65 3.94 13.16
CA GLU A 182 -2.00 3.22 14.38
C GLU A 182 -0.76 3.00 15.27
N ASN A 183 0.32 2.51 14.67
CA ASN A 183 1.56 2.22 15.39
C ASN A 183 2.23 3.52 15.88
N GLU A 184 2.30 4.58 15.07
CA GLU A 184 2.87 5.90 15.42
C GLU A 184 2.22 6.53 16.67
N ALA A 185 0.99 6.12 17.03
CA ALA A 185 0.33 6.60 18.24
C ALA A 185 1.00 6.10 19.53
N VAL A 186 1.75 5.00 19.47
CA VAL A 186 2.33 4.33 20.65
C VAL A 186 3.84 4.06 20.54
N MET A 187 4.42 4.18 19.34
CA MET A 187 5.85 3.95 19.12
C MET A 187 6.45 4.99 18.15
N PRO A 188 7.78 5.16 18.14
CA PRO A 188 8.45 6.02 17.17
C PRO A 188 8.14 5.61 15.74
N LEU A 189 8.12 6.59 14.81
CA LEU A 189 7.85 6.38 13.39
C LEU A 189 8.69 5.24 12.76
N GLU A 190 9.90 5.04 13.26
CA GLU A 190 10.77 3.91 12.88
C GLU A 190 10.22 2.53 13.11
N GLN A 191 9.84 2.28 14.35
CA GLN A 191 9.21 1.03 14.72
C GLN A 191 7.83 0.94 14.05
N ALA A 192 7.12 2.06 13.93
CA ALA A 192 5.79 2.08 13.34
C ALA A 192 5.75 1.64 11.87
N VAL A 193 6.68 2.13 11.04
CA VAL A 193 6.80 1.71 9.63
C VAL A 193 7.26 0.26 9.55
N THR A 194 8.26 -0.12 10.34
CA THR A 194 8.80 -1.48 10.34
C THR A 194 7.72 -2.51 10.66
N GLU A 195 6.99 -2.31 11.76
CA GLU A 195 5.89 -3.18 12.14
C GLU A 195 4.74 -3.16 11.13
N ALA A 196 4.47 -2.01 10.47
CA ALA A 196 3.45 -1.94 9.44
C ALA A 196 3.83 -2.72 8.19
N VAL A 197 5.09 -2.67 7.75
CA VAL A 197 5.59 -3.47 6.63
C VAL A 197 5.47 -4.97 6.94
N GLN A 198 5.91 -5.41 8.13
CA GLN A 198 5.75 -6.79 8.57
C GLN A 198 4.29 -7.22 8.64
N TYR A 199 3.43 -6.37 9.20
CA TYR A 199 1.99 -6.62 9.25
C TYR A 199 1.42 -6.82 7.85
N CYS A 200 1.81 -5.97 6.90
CA CYS A 200 1.39 -6.08 5.51
C CYS A 200 1.82 -7.41 4.88
N ILE A 201 3.09 -7.81 5.04
CA ILE A 201 3.58 -9.11 4.55
C ILE A 201 2.79 -10.27 5.19
N LYS A 202 2.69 -10.30 6.53
CA LYS A 202 2.01 -11.37 7.29
C LYS A 202 0.53 -11.53 6.91
N ASN A 203 -0.15 -10.43 6.58
CA ASN A 203 -1.58 -10.43 6.23
C ASN A 203 -1.85 -10.41 4.72
N ARG A 204 -0.81 -10.63 3.90
CA ARG A 204 -0.90 -10.64 2.42
C ARG A 204 -1.40 -9.33 1.80
N ILE A 205 -1.07 -8.21 2.42
CA ILE A 205 -1.39 -6.86 1.94
C ILE A 205 -0.16 -6.32 1.24
N LEU A 206 -0.22 -6.12 -0.08
CA LEU A 206 0.96 -5.72 -0.88
C LEU A 206 2.19 -6.59 -0.60
N GLU A 207 1.98 -7.87 -0.28
CA GLU A 207 3.01 -8.81 0.20
C GLU A 207 4.25 -8.78 -0.68
N ARG A 208 4.06 -9.08 -1.97
CA ARG A 208 5.14 -9.09 -2.95
C ARG A 208 5.87 -7.75 -3.05
N PHE A 209 5.15 -6.64 -3.00
CA PHE A 209 5.76 -5.32 -3.07
C PHE A 209 6.65 -5.06 -1.84
N PHE A 210 6.19 -5.41 -0.64
CA PHE A 210 6.98 -5.24 0.58
C PHE A 210 8.09 -6.29 0.74
N GLU A 211 7.93 -7.48 0.18
CA GLU A 211 9.03 -8.46 0.11
C GLU A 211 10.17 -7.99 -0.82
N GLU A 212 9.82 -7.40 -1.97
CA GLU A 212 10.78 -6.93 -2.97
C GLU A 212 11.38 -5.56 -2.60
N HIS A 213 10.59 -4.64 -2.03
CA HIS A 213 10.98 -3.24 -1.80
C HIS A 213 10.93 -2.80 -0.33
N GLY A 214 10.61 -3.68 0.62
CA GLY A 214 10.51 -3.33 2.04
C GLY A 214 11.77 -2.66 2.59
N GLY A 215 12.95 -3.15 2.19
CA GLY A 215 14.22 -2.51 2.54
C GLY A 215 14.34 -1.08 2.03
N GLU A 216 13.94 -0.82 0.79
CA GLU A 216 13.90 0.55 0.24
C GLU A 216 12.91 1.43 1.00
N VAL A 217 11.73 0.89 1.37
CA VAL A 217 10.71 1.60 2.16
C VAL A 217 11.24 1.97 3.54
N LEU A 218 11.96 1.08 4.22
CA LEU A 218 12.61 1.38 5.50
C LEU A 218 13.74 2.40 5.32
N ASN A 219 14.56 2.25 4.28
CA ASN A 219 15.63 3.19 3.98
C ASN A 219 15.11 4.61 3.71
N MET A 220 13.97 4.74 3.02
CA MET A 220 13.31 6.03 2.78
C MET A 220 12.91 6.74 4.09
N ALA A 221 12.65 5.98 5.15
CA ALA A 221 12.20 6.50 6.43
C ALA A 221 13.36 6.71 7.44
N PHE A 222 14.41 5.88 7.41
CA PHE A 222 15.45 5.82 8.46
C PHE A 222 16.91 5.94 7.99
N GLY A 223 17.22 5.82 6.70
CA GLY A 223 18.59 5.87 6.17
C GLY A 223 19.10 4.51 5.69
N GLU A 224 20.24 4.02 6.20
CA GLU A 224 20.77 2.68 5.86
C GLU A 224 20.21 1.64 6.85
N TRP A 225 19.35 0.76 6.36
CA TRP A 225 18.77 -0.37 7.07
C TRP A 225 19.12 -1.68 6.35
N ASP A 226 19.61 -2.68 7.09
CA ASP A 226 19.90 -4.01 6.54
C ASP A 226 18.62 -4.87 6.57
N TRP A 227 17.93 -4.89 5.42
CA TRP A 227 16.69 -5.64 5.25
C TRP A 227 16.88 -7.15 5.32
N ASP A 228 18.01 -7.66 4.85
CA ASP A 228 18.28 -9.09 4.83
C ASP A 228 18.54 -9.59 6.27
N GLU A 229 19.30 -8.84 7.07
CA GLU A 229 19.49 -9.11 8.49
C GLU A 229 18.16 -9.04 9.26
N ALA A 230 17.35 -8.00 9.00
CA ALA A 230 16.04 -7.87 9.65
C ALA A 230 15.09 -9.02 9.30
N LYS A 231 15.06 -9.43 8.03
CA LYS A 231 14.23 -10.58 7.58
C LYS A 231 14.69 -11.88 8.22
N ALA A 232 15.99 -12.10 8.37
CA ALA A 232 16.55 -13.27 9.05
C ALA A 232 16.12 -13.30 10.53
N ALA A 233 16.25 -12.17 11.24
CA ALA A 233 15.82 -12.05 12.63
C ALA A 233 14.32 -12.34 12.80
N TRP A 234 13.46 -11.82 11.93
CA TRP A 234 12.01 -12.10 12.01
C TRP A 234 11.67 -13.55 11.69
N GLN A 235 12.41 -14.18 10.76
CA GLN A 235 12.24 -15.60 10.50
C GLN A 235 12.62 -16.43 11.73
N GLU A 236 13.72 -16.09 12.40
CA GLU A 236 14.11 -16.74 13.67
C GLU A 236 13.02 -16.57 14.73
N GLU A 237 12.49 -15.37 14.96
CA GLU A 237 11.38 -15.13 15.90
C GLU A 237 10.14 -15.97 15.56
N VAL A 238 9.75 -16.06 14.29
CA VAL A 238 8.62 -16.89 13.84
C VAL A 238 8.88 -18.39 14.10
N TRP A 239 10.11 -18.84 13.89
CA TRP A 239 10.51 -20.22 14.19
C TRP A 239 10.50 -20.50 15.70
N GLU A 240 11.00 -19.56 16.52
CA GLU A 240 10.99 -19.66 17.98
C GLU A 240 9.55 -19.68 18.52
N GLU A 241 8.67 -18.81 18.02
CA GLU A 241 7.24 -18.81 18.38
C GLU A 241 6.55 -20.12 17.99
N ALA A 242 6.85 -20.64 16.79
CA ALA A 242 6.34 -21.91 16.34
C ALA A 242 6.85 -23.05 17.24
N GLU A 243 8.15 -23.10 17.52
CA GLU A 243 8.75 -24.12 18.38
C GLU A 243 8.15 -24.07 19.79
N ALA A 244 8.03 -22.89 20.40
CA ALA A 244 7.42 -22.71 21.72
C ALA A 244 5.96 -23.21 21.75
N LYS A 245 5.23 -23.08 20.64
CA LYS A 245 3.86 -23.58 20.50
C LYS A 245 3.79 -25.10 20.27
N TYR A 246 4.73 -25.69 19.53
CA TYR A 246 4.72 -27.12 19.17
C TYR A 246 5.41 -28.02 20.21
N GLN A 247 6.43 -27.53 20.92
CA GLN A 247 7.12 -28.22 22.00
C GLN A 247 6.19 -28.86 23.04
N PRO A 248 5.21 -28.14 23.64
CA PRO A 248 4.32 -28.74 24.63
C PRO A 248 3.42 -29.83 24.03
N ILE A 249 2.97 -29.65 22.78
CA ILE A 249 2.15 -30.65 22.06
C ILE A 249 2.98 -31.91 21.77
N LEU A 250 4.24 -31.74 21.37
CA LEU A 250 5.18 -32.84 21.14
C LEU A 250 5.45 -33.62 22.43
N ALA A 251 5.68 -32.91 23.54
CA ALA A 251 5.88 -33.52 24.85
C ALA A 251 4.65 -34.31 25.31
N GLU A 252 3.44 -33.75 25.17
CA GLU A 252 2.18 -34.41 25.50
C GLU A 252 1.95 -35.68 24.65
N ASN A 253 2.19 -35.59 23.33
CA ASN A 253 2.07 -36.74 22.44
C ASN A 253 3.09 -37.84 22.75
N GLN A 254 4.33 -37.48 23.11
CA GLN A 254 5.35 -38.43 23.51
C GLN A 254 4.98 -39.12 24.84
N GLN A 255 4.44 -38.38 25.80
CA GLN A 255 3.97 -38.94 27.05
C GLN A 255 2.80 -39.91 26.81
N ALA A 256 1.80 -39.52 26.03
CA ALA A 256 0.66 -40.37 25.69
C ALA A 256 1.10 -41.65 24.94
N LEU A 257 2.12 -41.56 24.07
CA LEU A 257 2.69 -42.73 23.40
C LEU A 257 3.38 -43.67 24.40
N ALA A 258 4.15 -43.12 25.34
CA ALA A 258 4.84 -43.90 26.37
C ALA A 258 3.83 -44.61 27.30
N GLU A 259 2.76 -43.94 27.71
CA GLU A 259 1.68 -44.51 28.53
C GLU A 259 0.97 -45.66 27.77
N ASN A 260 0.67 -45.47 26.48
CA ASN A 260 0.08 -46.52 25.66
C ASN A 260 1.01 -47.73 25.49
N GLN A 261 2.32 -47.52 25.31
CA GLN A 261 3.30 -48.60 25.22
C GLN A 261 3.44 -49.37 26.54
N GLN A 262 3.40 -48.68 27.68
CA GLN A 262 3.43 -49.32 29.00
C GLN A 262 2.16 -50.16 29.22
N ALA A 263 0.98 -49.61 28.92
CA ALA A 263 -0.28 -50.33 29.04
C ALA A 263 -0.33 -51.57 28.14
N LEU A 264 0.23 -51.49 26.92
CA LEU A 264 0.35 -52.63 26.02
C LEU A 264 1.28 -53.71 26.60
N ALA A 265 2.45 -53.32 27.11
CA ALA A 265 3.40 -54.24 27.72
C ALA A 265 2.84 -54.93 28.99
N GLU A 266 2.04 -54.22 29.77
CA GLU A 266 1.34 -54.78 30.94
C GLU A 266 0.30 -55.81 30.51
N LYS A 267 -0.54 -55.49 29.52
CA LYS A 267 -1.49 -56.45 28.94
C LYS A 267 -0.81 -57.68 28.34
N ASP A 268 0.35 -57.52 27.72
CA ASP A 268 1.11 -58.64 27.18
C ASP A 268 1.64 -59.56 28.29
N ARG A 269 2.11 -58.99 29.41
CA ARG A 269 2.52 -59.76 30.59
C ARG A 269 1.35 -60.50 31.23
N GLU A 270 0.21 -59.83 31.41
CA GLU A 270 -1.01 -60.47 31.94
C GLU A 270 -1.47 -61.62 31.04
N ASN A 271 -1.44 -61.43 29.72
CA ASN A 271 -1.76 -62.49 28.75
C ASN A 271 -0.78 -63.67 28.84
N GLN A 272 0.52 -63.41 28.99
CA GLN A 272 1.52 -64.48 29.18
C GLN A 272 1.28 -65.25 30.48
N GLU A 273 0.95 -64.56 31.57
CA GLU A 273 0.65 -65.21 32.85
C GLU A 273 -0.66 -66.02 32.78
N LEU A 274 -1.69 -65.50 32.11
CA LEU A 274 -2.92 -66.26 31.85
C LEU A 274 -2.64 -67.52 31.04
N ARG A 275 -1.85 -67.42 29.96
CA ARG A 275 -1.44 -68.57 29.15
C ARG A 275 -0.70 -69.62 29.98
N ARG A 276 0.21 -69.19 30.86
CA ARG A 276 0.92 -70.10 31.78
C ARG A 276 -0.04 -70.82 32.72
N LYS A 277 -0.98 -70.10 33.35
CA LYS A 277 -1.98 -70.68 34.26
C LYS A 277 -2.92 -71.66 33.56
N LEU A 278 -3.33 -71.36 32.32
CA LEU A 278 -4.15 -72.25 31.50
C LEU A 278 -3.39 -73.55 31.17
N GLN A 279 -2.11 -73.44 30.82
CA GLN A 279 -1.23 -74.58 30.52
C GLN A 279 -0.98 -75.46 31.77
N GLU A 280 -0.77 -74.85 32.94
CA GLU A 280 -0.65 -75.54 34.24
C GLU A 280 -1.96 -76.26 34.65
N ALA A 281 -3.12 -75.73 34.24
CA ALA A 281 -4.43 -76.31 34.51
C ALA A 281 -4.83 -77.43 33.52
N GLY A 282 -3.98 -77.78 32.55
CA GLY A 282 -4.25 -78.82 31.55
C GLY A 282 -5.33 -78.43 30.53
N ILE A 283 -5.59 -77.13 30.37
CA ILE A 283 -6.50 -76.57 29.37
C ILE A 283 -5.63 -76.21 28.17
N ASP A 284 -5.82 -76.91 27.05
CA ASP A 284 -5.05 -76.64 25.83
C ASP A 284 -5.39 -75.22 25.33
N THR A 285 -4.38 -74.36 25.25
CA THR A 285 -4.49 -72.92 24.93
C THR A 285 -4.53 -72.63 23.45
#